data_AF-A0A9D8AWW9-F1
#
_entry.id   AF-A0A9D8AWW9-F1
#
_cell.length_a   1.000
_cell.length_b   1.000
_cell.length_c   1.000
_cell.angle_alpha   90.00
_cell.angle_beta   90.00
_cell.angle_gamma   90.00
#
_symmetry.space_group_name_H-M   'P 1'
#
loop_
_entity.id
_entity.type
_entity.pdbx_description
1 polymer ?
#
loop_
_entity_poly.entity_id
_entity_poly.type
_entity_poly.pdbx_seq_one_letter_code
_entity_poly.pdbx_strand_id
1 'polypeptide(L)'
;MSEHQAGVVEAEAAQEPKVKAADCVSRAFSSFMESLETALVGRGNSIMVRVNDEALAKLDMLVAAGICKSRSESAAFLLQRGIEGSASLYDRIESVTAKISELKQDLLGAAG
;
A
#
# COMPACT_ATOMS: atom_id res chain seq x y z
N MET A 1 -62.86 0.28 58.61
CA MET A 1 -62.74 0.37 57.14
C MET A 1 -61.25 0.17 56.86
N SER A 2 -60.71 -1.06 56.77
CA SER A 2 -60.98 -2.14 55.79
C SER A 2 -60.90 -1.61 54.37
N GLU A 3 -60.17 -2.13 53.41
CA GLU A 3 -59.28 -3.29 53.21
C GLU A 3 -58.68 -3.10 51.80
N HIS A 4 -57.53 -3.74 51.51
CA HIS A 4 -57.11 -4.31 50.21
C HIS A 4 -57.10 -3.45 48.92
N GLN A 5 -56.29 -3.67 47.89
CA GLN A 5 -55.03 -4.36 47.59
C GLN A 5 -54.88 -4.24 46.05
N ALA A 6 -53.62 -4.23 45.60
CA ALA A 6 -53.11 -4.65 44.29
C ALA A 6 -53.42 -3.86 43.01
N GLY A 7 -52.31 -3.48 42.36
CA GLY A 7 -52.17 -3.69 40.93
C GLY A 7 -50.88 -3.09 40.37
N VAL A 8 -49.80 -3.90 40.39
CA VAL A 8 -48.73 -4.07 39.37
C VAL A 8 -48.54 -2.94 38.33
N VAL A 9 -47.32 -2.50 38.01
CA VAL A 9 -46.34 -3.21 37.17
C VAL A 9 -44.95 -2.53 37.30
N GLU A 10 -43.91 -3.37 37.42
CA GLU A 10 -42.53 -3.34 36.86
C GLU A 10 -41.97 -2.05 36.21
N ALA A 11 -40.66 -1.78 36.15
CA ALA A 11 -39.44 -2.49 36.47
C ALA A 11 -38.29 -1.46 36.52
N GLU A 12 -37.29 -1.79 37.31
CA GLU A 12 -35.93 -1.30 37.27
C GLU A 12 -35.27 -1.57 35.90
N ALA A 13 -34.52 -0.60 35.34
CA ALA A 13 -33.28 -0.89 34.62
C ALA A 13 -32.49 0.39 34.32
N ALA A 14 -31.28 0.43 34.85
CA ALA A 14 -30.20 1.36 34.53
C ALA A 14 -29.84 1.32 33.03
N GLN A 15 -29.29 2.41 32.49
CA GLN A 15 -28.57 2.36 31.21
C GLN A 15 -27.28 3.20 31.22
N GLU A 16 -26.18 2.49 30.91
CA GLU A 16 -24.76 2.88 30.94
C GLU A 16 -24.30 3.70 29.72
N PRO A 17 -23.19 4.46 29.81
CA PRO A 17 -22.65 5.27 28.72
C PRO A 17 -21.69 4.47 27.82
N LYS A 18 -21.98 4.32 26.51
CA LYS A 18 -21.08 3.67 25.53
C LYS A 18 -20.98 4.44 24.22
N VAL A 19 -20.07 5.43 24.12
CA VAL A 19 -19.74 6.09 22.84
C VAL A 19 -18.22 6.24 22.57
N LYS A 20 -17.32 6.10 23.55
CA LYS A 20 -15.91 6.52 23.37
C LYS A 20 -14.96 5.52 22.67
N ALA A 21 -15.33 4.25 22.52
CA ALA A 21 -14.43 3.21 22.01
C ALA A 21 -14.33 3.16 20.48
N ALA A 22 -15.45 3.40 19.78
CA ALA A 22 -15.51 3.34 18.32
C ALA A 22 -14.75 4.50 17.64
N ASP A 23 -14.77 5.68 18.25
CA ASP A 23 -14.05 6.87 17.75
C ASP A 23 -12.53 6.70 17.86
N CYS A 24 -12.06 6.00 18.89
CA CYS A 24 -10.62 5.78 19.11
C CYS A 24 -10.04 4.81 18.08
N VAL A 25 -10.75 3.71 17.79
CA VAL A 25 -10.33 2.74 16.76
C VAL A 25 -10.36 3.37 15.37
N SER A 26 -11.39 4.17 15.07
CA SER A 26 -11.50 4.86 13.79
C SER A 26 -10.36 5.86 13.58
N ARG A 27 -10.02 6.64 14.60
CA ARG A 27 -8.89 7.58 14.54
C ARG A 27 -7.54 6.88 14.43
N ALA A 28 -7.33 5.79 15.16
CA ALA A 28 -6.09 5.02 15.11
C ALA A 28 -5.88 4.38 13.72
N PHE A 29 -6.96 3.87 13.11
CA PHE A 29 -6.91 3.30 11.76
C PHE A 29 -6.62 4.39 10.72
N SER A 30 -7.27 5.56 10.81
CA SER A 30 -7.00 6.68 9.92
C SER A 30 -5.56 7.19 10.02
N SER A 31 -5.01 7.34 11.23
CA SER A 31 -3.63 7.80 11.42
C SER A 31 -2.59 6.76 10.96
N PHE A 32 -2.90 5.46 11.05
CA PHE A 32 -2.06 4.40 10.49
C PHE A 32 -2.07 4.42 8.96
N MET A 33 -3.25 4.62 8.35
CA MET A 33 -3.40 4.74 6.91
C MET A 33 -2.67 5.97 6.36
N GLU A 34 -2.82 7.11 7.02
CA GLU A 34 -2.14 8.38 6.67
C GLU A 34 -0.62 8.26 6.83
N SER A 35 -0.14 7.56 7.87
CA SER A 35 1.29 7.30 8.06
C SER A 35 1.86 6.33 7.03
N LEU A 36 1.10 5.31 6.62
CA LEU A 36 1.50 4.36 5.57
C LEU A 36 1.53 5.04 4.19
N GLU A 37 0.54 5.88 3.90
CA GLU A 37 0.55 6.72 2.68
C GLU A 37 1.74 7.68 2.69
N THR A 38 2.02 8.33 3.82
CA THR A 38 3.18 9.24 3.95
C THR A 38 4.52 8.49 3.85
N ALA A 39 4.62 7.27 4.40
CA ALA A 39 5.83 6.45 4.32
C ALA A 39 6.10 5.92 2.90
N LEU A 40 5.04 5.59 2.14
CA LEU A 40 5.16 5.20 0.73
C LEU A 40 5.44 6.39 -0.19
N VAL A 41 4.92 7.57 0.15
CA VAL A 41 5.13 8.82 -0.61
C VAL A 41 6.51 9.45 -0.35
N GLY A 42 7.10 9.21 0.83
CA GLY A 42 8.24 9.98 1.33
C GLY A 42 9.61 9.79 0.64
N ARG A 43 9.82 8.75 -0.18
CA ARG A 43 11.10 8.55 -0.93
C ARG A 43 10.91 7.89 -2.31
N GLY A 44 9.79 8.13 -2.99
CA GLY A 44 9.58 7.65 -4.35
C GLY A 44 10.37 8.47 -5.36
N ASN A 45 11.23 7.83 -6.16
CA ASN A 45 11.82 8.49 -7.34
C ASN A 45 10.71 8.66 -8.39
N SER A 46 10.48 9.89 -8.85
CA SER A 46 9.56 10.15 -9.95
C SER A 46 10.31 10.12 -11.27
N ILE A 47 9.73 9.42 -12.25
CA ILE A 47 10.21 9.41 -13.62
C ILE A 47 9.08 9.85 -14.54
N MET A 48 9.42 10.62 -15.57
CA MET A 48 8.49 10.96 -16.65
C MET A 48 8.75 9.98 -17.80
N VAL A 49 7.72 9.23 -18.21
CA VAL A 49 7.83 8.23 -19.27
C VAL A 49 6.80 8.52 -20.36
N ARG A 50 7.23 8.40 -21.62
CA ARG A 50 6.31 8.42 -22.77
C ARG A 50 5.68 7.04 -22.91
N VAL A 51 4.37 7.01 -23.00
CA VAL A 51 3.60 5.78 -23.22
C VAL A 51 2.76 5.93 -24.49
N ASN A 52 2.45 4.82 -25.15
CA ASN A 52 1.53 4.79 -26.28
C ASN A 52 0.07 4.77 -25.79
N ASP A 53 -0.87 4.99 -26.71
CA ASP A 53 -2.29 5.06 -26.40
C ASP A 53 -2.83 3.75 -25.81
N GLU A 54 -2.31 2.60 -26.27
CA GLU A 54 -2.68 1.30 -25.75
C GLU A 54 -2.31 1.15 -24.28
N ALA A 55 -1.06 1.44 -23.92
CA ALA A 55 -0.60 1.37 -22.54
C ALA A 55 -1.38 2.34 -21.66
N LEU A 56 -1.62 3.57 -22.13
CA LEU A 56 -2.44 4.55 -21.41
C LEU A 56 -3.85 4.01 -21.12
N ALA A 57 -4.49 3.41 -22.11
CA ALA A 57 -5.82 2.81 -21.94
C ALA A 57 -5.83 1.64 -20.94
N LYS A 58 -4.76 0.82 -20.90
CA LYS A 58 -4.62 -0.25 -19.89
C LYS A 58 -4.41 0.30 -18.48
N LEU A 59 -3.62 1.36 -18.33
CA LEU A 59 -3.46 2.04 -17.04
C LEU A 59 -4.81 2.60 -16.55
N ASP A 60 -5.58 3.21 -17.45
CA ASP A 60 -6.92 3.71 -17.14
C ASP A 60 -7.89 2.59 -16.73
N MET A 61 -7.80 1.44 -17.38
CA MET A 61 -8.61 0.27 -17.03
C MET A 61 -8.31 -0.24 -15.62
N LEU A 62 -7.04 -0.23 -15.19
CA LEU A 62 -6.65 -0.63 -13.83
C LEU A 62 -7.22 0.33 -12.77
N VAL A 63 -7.22 1.63 -13.07
CA VAL A 63 -7.83 2.64 -12.20
C VAL A 63 -9.36 2.49 -12.17
N ALA A 64 -9.99 2.35 -13.33
CA ALA A 64 -11.44 2.19 -13.45
C ALA A 64 -11.95 0.90 -12.76
N ALA A 65 -11.15 -0.17 -12.77
CA ALA A 65 -11.45 -1.41 -12.07
C ALA A 65 -11.23 -1.34 -10.55
N GLY A 66 -10.73 -0.21 -10.01
CA GLY A 66 -10.43 -0.03 -8.60
C GLY A 66 -9.22 -0.84 -8.11
N ILE A 67 -8.43 -1.40 -9.02
CA ILE A 67 -7.22 -2.17 -8.68
C ILE A 67 -6.11 -1.22 -8.22
N CYS A 68 -6.03 -0.04 -8.83
CA CYS A 68 -5.10 1.02 -8.46
C CYS A 68 -5.86 2.33 -8.22
N LYS A 69 -5.38 3.15 -7.29
CA LYS A 69 -5.99 4.46 -6.98
C LYS A 69 -5.62 5.53 -8.02
N SER A 70 -4.51 5.35 -8.74
CA SER A 70 -4.03 6.33 -9.73
C SER A 70 -3.28 5.68 -10.90
N ARG A 71 -3.07 6.45 -11.98
CA ARG A 71 -2.29 6.01 -13.15
C ARG A 71 -0.81 5.77 -12.81
N SER A 72 -0.22 6.60 -11.96
CA SER A 72 1.17 6.43 -11.51
C SER A 72 1.32 5.16 -10.66
N GLU A 73 0.35 4.86 -9.81
CA GLU A 73 0.30 3.59 -9.07
C GLU A 73 0.11 2.40 -10.01
N SER A 74 -0.75 2.52 -11.02
CA SER A 74 -0.93 1.47 -12.05
C SER A 74 0.37 1.20 -12.81
N ALA A 75 1.12 2.26 -13.14
CA ALA A 75 2.43 2.13 -13.79
C ALA A 75 3.45 1.47 -12.86
N ALA A 76 3.52 1.89 -11.59
CA ALA A 76 4.40 1.27 -10.60
C ALA A 76 4.07 -0.23 -10.39
N PHE A 77 2.78 -0.56 -10.33
CA PHE A 77 2.29 -1.93 -10.21
C PHE A 77 2.74 -2.80 -11.39
N LEU A 78 2.56 -2.32 -12.61
CA LEU A 78 2.98 -3.05 -13.82
C LEU A 78 4.50 -3.15 -13.94
N LEU A 79 5.25 -2.11 -13.57
CA LEU A 79 6.71 -2.14 -13.54
C LEU A 79 7.23 -3.20 -12.57
N GLN A 80 6.65 -3.28 -11.36
CA GLN A 80 7.01 -4.29 -10.38
C GLN A 80 6.78 -5.70 -10.92
N ARG A 81 5.62 -5.94 -11.55
CA ARG A 81 5.32 -7.24 -12.19
C ARG A 81 6.26 -7.55 -13.35
N GLY A 82 6.65 -6.55 -14.14
CA GLY A 82 7.62 -6.70 -15.22
C GLY A 82 9.00 -7.08 -14.71
N ILE A 83 9.43 -6.49 -13.58
CA ILE A 83 10.70 -6.81 -12.92
C ILE A 83 10.69 -8.26 -12.42
N GLU A 84 9.65 -8.64 -11.68
CA GLU A 84 9.48 -10.01 -11.16
C GLU A 84 9.43 -11.05 -12.29
N GLY A 85 8.67 -10.77 -13.35
CA GLY A 85 8.56 -11.66 -14.51
C GLY A 85 9.86 -11.81 -15.30
N SER A 86 10.78 -10.85 -15.14
CA SER A 86 12.08 -10.82 -15.85
C SER A 86 13.26 -11.11 -14.93
N ALA A 87 13.04 -11.68 -13.74
CA ALA A 87 14.10 -11.90 -12.73
C ALA A 87 15.36 -12.58 -13.30
N SER A 88 15.19 -13.67 -14.06
CA SER A 88 16.31 -14.39 -14.69
C SER A 88 17.17 -13.54 -15.65
N LEU A 89 16.56 -12.55 -16.32
CA LEU A 89 17.28 -11.61 -17.17
C LEU A 89 18.16 -10.69 -16.31
N TYR A 90 17.60 -10.15 -15.23
CA TYR A 90 18.31 -9.29 -14.31
C TYR A 90 19.47 -10.02 -13.62
N ASP A 91 19.27 -11.26 -13.17
CA ASP A 91 20.33 -12.09 -12.59
C ASP A 91 21.51 -12.26 -13.57
N ARG A 92 21.20 -12.46 -14.86
CA ARG A 92 22.23 -12.60 -15.89
C ARG A 92 22.94 -11.28 -16.17
N ILE A 93 22.22 -10.16 -16.21
CA ILE A 93 22.81 -8.82 -16.36
C ILE A 93 23.76 -8.55 -15.18
N GLU A 94 23.35 -8.87 -13.96
CA GLU A 94 24.16 -8.70 -12.75
C GLU A 94 25.43 -9.55 -12.83
N SER A 95 25.31 -10.85 -13.15
CA SER A 95 26.45 -11.76 -13.30
C SER A 95 27.47 -11.26 -14.32
N VAL A 96 27.01 -10.79 -15.48
CA VAL A 96 27.92 -10.27 -16.52
C VAL A 96 28.55 -8.95 -16.09
N THR A 97 27.80 -8.06 -15.46
CA THR A 97 28.30 -6.76 -15.02
C THR A 97 29.34 -6.90 -13.89
N ALA A 98 29.14 -7.88 -13.00
CA ALA A 98 30.11 -8.23 -11.96
C ALA A 98 31.45 -8.68 -12.57
N LYS A 99 31.41 -9.58 -13.56
CA LYS A 99 32.62 -10.03 -14.29
C LYS A 99 33.34 -8.88 -14.99
N ILE A 100 32.61 -7.96 -15.61
CA ILE A 100 33.21 -6.78 -16.23
C ILE A 100 33.93 -5.92 -15.19
N SER A 101 33.35 -5.78 -14.00
CA SER A 101 33.93 -4.99 -12.91
C SER A 101 35.20 -5.64 -12.35
N GLU A 102 35.19 -6.96 -12.19
CA GLU A 102 36.35 -7.77 -11.81
C GLU A 102 37.49 -7.62 -12.84
N LEU A 103 37.21 -7.86 -14.12
CA LEU A 103 38.20 -7.70 -15.19
C LEU A 103 38.79 -6.28 -15.27
N LYS A 104 37.97 -5.25 -15.01
CA LYS A 104 38.45 -3.86 -14.93
C LYS A 104 39.39 -3.63 -13.74
N GLN A 105 39.12 -4.26 -12.60
CA GLN A 105 40.01 -4.19 -11.43
C GLN A 105 41.33 -4.92 -11.71
N ASP A 106 41.30 -6.10 -12.33
CA ASP A 106 42.50 -6.86 -12.68
C ASP A 106 43.42 -6.05 -13.62
N LEU A 107 42.85 -5.39 -14.63
CA LEU A 107 43.62 -4.52 -15.53
C LEU A 107 44.20 -3.30 -14.82
N LEU A 108 43.47 -2.69 -13.89
CA LEU A 108 43.99 -1.58 -13.09
C LEU A 108 45.11 -2.04 -12.15
N GLY A 109 44.96 -3.22 -11.55
CA GLY A 109 45.95 -3.81 -10.64
C GLY A 109 47.22 -4.29 -11.34
N ALA A 110 47.13 -4.69 -12.62
CA ALA A 110 48.30 -5.09 -13.44
C ALA A 110 49.06 -3.91 -14.05
N ALA A 111 48.48 -2.70 -14.04
CA ALA A 111 49.08 -1.49 -14.59
C ALA A 111 49.75 -0.58 -13.53
N GLY A 112 49.75 -0.98 -12.26
CA GLY A 112 50.45 -0.33 -11.15
C GLY A 112 51.58 -1.20 -10.60
#